data_AF-A0A1I8CFM7-F1
#
_entry.id   AF-A0A1I8CFM7-F1
#
_cell.length_a   1.000
_cell.length_b   1.000
_cell.length_c   1.000
_cell.angle_alpha   90.00
_cell.angle_beta   90.00
_cell.angle_gamma   90.00
#
_symmetry.space_group_name_H-M   'P 1'
#
loop_
_entity.id
_entity.type
_entity.pdbx_description
1 polymer ?
#
loop_
_entity_poly.entity_id
_entity_poly.type
_entity_poly.pdbx_seq_one_letter_code
_entity_poly.pdbx_strand_id
1 'polypeptide(L)'
;MTKPKVNIEKMTFKTESPAVITQAELDQAGILTKEVLQRMINDMLKEGIPIPIHPLYRLDKPKVRVLDRALLLQTNFSLNQKLLKQLTAAEVLK
;
A
#
# COMPACT_ATOMS: atom_id res chain seq x y z
N MET A 1 11.61 2.65 -1.17
CA MET A 1 10.34 2.12 -0.64
C MET A 1 9.41 1.89 -1.81
N THR A 2 8.94 0.67 -2.01
CA THR A 2 7.95 0.35 -3.04
C THR A 2 6.61 0.93 -2.59
N LYS A 3 6.05 1.87 -3.36
CA LYS A 3 4.75 2.47 -3.04
C LYS A 3 3.63 1.62 -3.63
N PRO A 4 2.64 1.18 -2.84
CA PRO A 4 1.52 0.40 -3.36
C PRO A 4 0.71 1.26 -4.34
N LYS A 5 0.24 0.64 -5.43
CA LYS A 5 -0.63 1.26 -6.43
C LYS A 5 -1.75 0.29 -6.78
N VAL A 6 -2.98 0.79 -6.84
CA VAL A 6 -4.17 0.06 -7.26
C VAL A 6 -4.53 0.49 -8.68
N ASN A 7 -4.86 -0.51 -9.50
CA ASN A 7 -5.43 -0.33 -10.83
C ASN A 7 -6.80 -1.03 -10.87
N ILE A 8 -7.85 -0.28 -11.20
CA ILE A 8 -9.20 -0.83 -11.35
C ILE A 8 -9.32 -1.31 -12.80
N GLU A 9 -9.40 -2.61 -13.04
CA GLU A 9 -9.54 -3.14 -14.40
C GLU A 9 -10.98 -2.97 -14.91
N LYS A 10 -11.95 -3.46 -14.14
CA LYS A 10 -13.37 -3.44 -14.47
C LYS A 10 -14.20 -2.90 -13.30
N MET A 11 -15.12 -1.99 -13.60
CA MET A 11 -16.10 -1.44 -12.66
C MET A 11 -17.47 -1.49 -13.35
N THR A 12 -18.47 -2.06 -12.69
CA THR A 12 -19.82 -2.20 -13.23
C THR A 12 -20.80 -1.53 -12.29
N PHE A 13 -21.62 -0.64 -12.83
CA PHE A 13 -22.71 -0.01 -12.11
C PHE A 13 -24.01 -0.68 -12.52
N LYS A 14 -24.98 -0.74 -11.62
CA LYS A 14 -26.31 -1.29 -11.91
C LYS A 14 -27.34 -0.29 -11.40
N THR A 15 -28.22 0.17 -12.28
CA THR A 15 -29.32 1.03 -11.85
C THR A 15 -30.34 0.22 -11.07
N GLU A 16 -30.67 0.66 -9.87
CA GLU A 16 -31.77 0.10 -9.07
C GLU A 16 -33.09 0.86 -9.32
N SER A 17 -33.00 2.07 -9.90
CA SER A 17 -34.12 2.97 -10.17
C SER A 17 -34.11 3.45 -11.63
N PRO A 18 -34.47 2.59 -12.59
CA PRO A 18 -34.39 2.89 -14.02
C PRO A 18 -35.33 4.03 -14.47
N ALA A 19 -36.32 4.40 -13.65
CA ALA A 19 -37.21 5.53 -13.90
C ALA A 19 -36.55 6.91 -13.67
N VAL A 20 -35.43 6.96 -12.94
CA VAL A 20 -34.72 8.20 -12.59
C VAL A 20 -33.41 8.32 -13.35
N ILE A 21 -32.65 7.23 -13.44
CA ILE A 21 -31.39 7.15 -14.18
C ILE A 21 -31.39 5.87 -15.00
N THR A 22 -31.24 6.02 -16.31
CA THR A 22 -31.09 4.88 -17.20
C THR A 22 -29.72 4.25 -17.02
N GLN A 23 -29.61 2.95 -17.35
CA GLN A 23 -28.33 2.25 -17.28
C GLN A 23 -27.26 2.90 -18.18
N ALA A 24 -27.66 3.43 -19.34
CA ALA A 24 -26.74 4.09 -20.27
C ALA A 24 -26.14 5.38 -19.70
N GLU A 25 -26.95 6.21 -19.02
CA GLU A 25 -26.47 7.42 -18.34
C GLU A 25 -25.56 7.07 -17.16
N LEU A 26 -25.89 6.01 -16.42
CA LEU A 26 -25.08 5.51 -15.33
C LEU A 26 -23.73 4.96 -15.80
N ASP A 27 -23.70 4.26 -16.93
CA ASP A 27 -22.48 3.71 -17.51
C ASP A 27 -21.52 4.83 -17.96
N GLN A 28 -22.05 5.91 -18.54
CA GLN A 28 -21.26 7.09 -18.90
C GLN A 28 -20.68 7.79 -17.65
N ALA A 29 -21.49 8.01 -16.62
CA ALA A 29 -21.03 8.56 -15.34
C ALA A 29 -20.02 7.63 -14.63
N GLY A 30 -20.16 6.32 -14.85
CA GLY A 30 -19.30 5.30 -14.25
C GLY A 30 -17.84 5.36 -14.71
N ILE A 31 -17.59 5.78 -15.95
CA ILE A 31 -16.23 5.92 -16.50
C ILE A 31 -15.42 6.95 -15.70
N LEU A 32 -15.99 8.13 -15.48
CA LEU A 32 -15.35 9.19 -14.69
C LEU A 32 -15.16 8.77 -13.23
N THR A 33 -16.17 8.10 -12.67
CA THR A 33 -16.15 7.62 -11.29
C THR A 33 -14.98 6.66 -11.04
N LYS A 34 -14.67 5.78 -12.01
CA LYS A 34 -13.52 4.87 -11.96
C LYS A 34 -12.19 5.62 -11.80
N GLU A 35 -11.95 6.65 -12.61
CA GLU A 35 -10.71 7.42 -12.57
C GLU A 35 -10.54 8.17 -11.24
N VAL A 36 -11.62 8.82 -10.79
CA VAL A 36 -11.63 9.56 -9.52
C VAL A 36 -11.37 8.62 -8.34
N LEU A 37 -12.07 7.48 -8.27
CA LEU A 37 -11.87 6.49 -7.20
C LEU A 37 -10.46 5.91 -7.21
N GLN A 38 -9.95 5.55 -8.38
CA GLN A 38 -8.59 5.03 -8.51
C GLN A 38 -7.57 6.07 -8.03
N ARG A 39 -7.76 7.36 -8.36
CA ARG A 39 -6.90 8.44 -7.89
C ARG A 39 -6.98 8.61 -6.38
N MET A 40 -8.19 8.68 -5.82
CA MET A 40 -8.40 8.79 -4.37
C MET A 40 -7.73 7.66 -3.59
N ILE A 41 -7.94 6.41 -4.00
CA ILE A 41 -7.33 5.24 -3.35
C ILE A 41 -5.81 5.30 -3.45
N ASN A 42 -5.26 5.65 -4.61
CA ASN A 42 -3.82 5.76 -4.80
C ASN A 42 -3.21 6.91 -3.99
N ASP A 43 -3.91 8.03 -3.84
CA ASP A 43 -3.48 9.15 -3.00
C ASP A 43 -3.46 8.75 -1.51
N MET A 44 -4.44 7.96 -1.04
CA MET A 44 -4.41 7.39 0.31
C MET A 44 -3.25 6.41 0.50
N LEU A 45 -2.99 5.56 -0.50
CA LEU A 45 -1.90 4.57 -0.47
C LEU A 45 -0.51 5.19 -0.62
N LYS A 46 -0.41 6.42 -1.15
CA LYS A 46 0.84 7.14 -1.38
C LYS A 46 1.60 7.46 -0.10
N GLU A 47 0.87 7.74 0.98
CA GLU A 47 1.41 7.95 2.33
C GLU A 47 2.03 6.66 2.90
N GLY A 48 1.59 5.50 2.41
CA GLY A 48 2.04 4.20 2.87
C GLY A 48 1.56 3.87 4.28
N ILE A 49 1.92 2.68 4.77
CA ILE A 49 1.63 2.25 6.13
C ILE A 49 2.97 2.14 6.85
N PRO A 50 3.18 2.83 7.99
CA PRO A 50 4.43 2.72 8.72
C PRO A 50 4.59 1.30 9.28
N ILE A 51 5.72 0.66 8.98
CA ILE A 51 6.05 -0.66 9.53
C ILE A 51 6.86 -0.42 10.82
N PRO A 52 6.46 -0.99 11.96
CA PRO A 52 7.17 -0.84 13.22
C PRO A 52 8.46 -1.68 13.21
N ILE A 53 9.50 -1.17 12.56
CA ILE A 53 10.84 -1.77 12.54
C ILE A 53 11.82 -0.93 13.33
N HIS A 54 12.67 -1.58 14.11
CA HIS A 54 13.72 -0.89 14.84
C HIS A 54 14.71 -0.22 13.86
N PRO A 55 15.19 1.03 14.09
CA PRO A 55 16.06 1.76 13.17
C PRO A 55 17.39 1.09 12.81
N LEU A 56 17.77 0.05 13.56
CA LEU A 56 18.89 -0.83 13.26
C LEU A 56 18.70 -1.59 11.94
N TYR A 57 17.46 -1.95 11.62
CA TYR A 57 17.11 -2.74 10.46
C TYR A 57 16.65 -1.83 9.33
N ARG A 58 17.34 -1.91 8.20
CA ARG A 58 16.89 -1.33 6.93
C ARG A 58 16.45 -2.47 6.03
N LEU A 59 15.16 -2.51 5.72
CA LEU A 59 14.57 -3.52 4.84
C LEU A 59 15.04 -3.31 3.39
N ASP A 60 15.46 -4.38 2.74
CA ASP A 60 15.87 -4.42 1.34
C ASP A 60 14.98 -5.36 0.52
N LYS A 61 14.44 -4.83 -0.58
CA LYS A 61 13.55 -5.51 -1.52
C LYS A 61 12.37 -6.27 -0.85
N PRO A 62 11.47 -5.56 -0.15
CA PRO A 62 10.29 -6.19 0.43
C PRO A 62 9.35 -6.74 -0.65
N LYS A 63 8.90 -7.98 -0.45
CA LYS A 63 7.87 -8.67 -1.21
C LYS A 63 6.64 -8.83 -0.32
N VAL A 64 5.46 -8.49 -0.84
CA VAL A 64 4.19 -8.66 -0.13
C VAL A 64 3.43 -9.82 -0.78
N ARG A 65 2.93 -10.75 0.04
CA ARG A 65 2.04 -11.83 -0.38
C ARG A 65 0.72 -11.73 0.37
N VAL A 66 -0.39 -11.95 -0.33
CA VAL A 66 -1.72 -12.05 0.27
C VAL A 66 -1.92 -13.49 0.73
N LEU A 67 -2.23 -13.67 2.01
CA LEU A 67 -2.67 -14.92 2.61
C LEU A 67 -4.15 -14.79 2.99
N ASP A 68 -4.77 -15.90 3.40
CA ASP A 68 -6.15 -15.84 3.87
C ASP A 68 -6.25 -14.94 5.12
N ARG A 69 -6.81 -13.74 4.93
CA ARG A 69 -6.98 -12.67 5.93
C ARG A 69 -5.69 -12.04 6.49
N ALA A 70 -4.54 -12.22 5.83
CA ALA A 70 -3.28 -11.60 6.27
C ALA A 70 -2.40 -11.15 5.10
N LEU A 71 -1.49 -10.22 5.36
CA LEU A 71 -0.44 -9.81 4.43
C LEU A 71 0.92 -10.27 4.98
N LEU A 72 1.63 -11.09 4.21
CA LEU A 72 2.99 -11.52 4.53
C LEU A 72 3.99 -10.59 3.86
N LEU A 73 4.77 -9.87 4.66
CA LEU A 73 5.92 -9.08 4.21
C LEU A 73 7.20 -9.91 4.35
N GLN A 74 7.78 -10.31 3.23
CA GLN A 74 9.06 -11.03 3.19
C GLN A 74 10.12 -10.12 2.59
N THR A 75 11.22 -9.91 3.30
CA THR A 75 12.27 -8.95 2.88
C THR A 75 13.63 -9.40 3.36
N ASN A 76 14.67 -9.04 2.63
CA ASN A 76 16.02 -9.05 3.19
C ASN A 76 16.15 -7.84 4.11
N PHE A 77 17.13 -7.85 5.02
CA PHE A 77 17.44 -6.69 5.83
C PHE A 77 18.94 -6.44 5.85
N SER A 78 19.29 -5.17 6.00
CA SER A 78 20.65 -4.69 6.24
C SER A 78 20.70 -4.00 7.59
N LEU A 79 21.82 -4.14 8.28
CA LEU A 79 22.01 -3.55 9.59
C LEU A 79 22.74 -2.21 9.48
N ASN A 80 22.30 -1.23 10.25
CA ASN A 80 22.98 0.05 10.35
C ASN A 80 24.25 -0.09 11.18
N GLN A 81 25.39 -0.20 10.50
CA GLN A 81 26.71 -0.38 11.12
C GLN A 81 27.08 0.74 12.10
N LYS A 82 26.61 1.98 11.90
CA LYS A 82 26.92 3.10 12.81
C LYS A 82 26.22 2.91 14.16
N LEU A 83 24.93 2.56 14.14
CA LEU A 83 24.16 2.25 15.35
C LEU A 83 24.69 1.00 16.03
N LEU A 84 25.06 -0.04 15.27
CA LEU A 84 25.71 -1.23 15.84
C LEU A 84 27.02 -0.90 16.55
N LYS A 85 27.87 -0.05 15.95
CA LYS A 85 29.12 0.40 16.59
C LYS A 85 28.87 1.21 17.86
N GLN A 86 27.83 2.04 17.89
CA GLN A 86 27.46 2.79 19.10
C GLN A 86 26.97 1.87 20.22
N LEU A 87 26.16 0.85 19.88
CA LEU A 87 25.65 -0.12 20.85
C LEU A 87 26.77 -1.01 21.40
N THR A 88 27.65 -1.49 20.52
CA THR A 88 28.77 -2.37 20.92
C THR A 88 29.91 -1.61 21.60
N ALA A 89 30.19 -0.37 21.22
CA ALA A 89 31.15 0.48 21.93
C ALA A 89 30.71 0.80 23.37
N ALA A 90 29.41 0.78 23.65
CA ALA A 90 28.89 0.92 25.01
C ALA A 90 29.11 -0.35 25.87
N GLU A 91 29.29 -1.52 25.26
CA GLU A 91 29.57 -2.79 25.97
C GLU A 91 31.06 -3.05 26.22
N VAL A 92 31.98 -2.43 25.47
CA VAL A 92 33.43 -2.65 25.61
C VAL A 92 34.04 -1.86 26.79
N LEU A 93 33.26 -1.03 27.49
CA LEU A 93 33.65 -0.37 28.74
C LEU A 93 32.90 -1.00 29.92
N LYS A 94 33.21 -2.26 30.24
CA LYS A 94 32.95 -2.86 31.55
C LYS A 94 34.15 -3.69 31.99
#